data_AF-A0A928K927-F1
#
_entry.id   AF-A0A928K927-F1
#
_cell.length_a   1.000
_cell.length_b   1.000
_cell.length_c   1.000
_cell.angle_alpha   90.00
_cell.angle_beta   90.00
_cell.angle_gamma   90.00
#
_symmetry.space_group_name_H-M   'P 1'
#
loop_
_entity.id
_entity.type
_entity.pdbx_description
1 polymer ?
#
loop_
_entity_poly.entity_id
_entity_poly.type
_entity_poly.pdbx_seq_one_letter_code
_entity_poly.pdbx_strand_id
1 'polypeptide(L)' 'MEVYKKVREYIEEHGYKQLAVAQRAGISKVTFNAMMNGKRTMYADDLRAICLALNVSPEVFIEVPKNC' A
#
# COMPACT_ATOMS: atom_id res chain seq x y z
N MET A 1 -1.29 -9.31 10.43
CA MET A 1 -0.89 -9.29 9.00
C MET A 1 -0.16 -7.98 8.72
N GLU A 2 0.93 -7.98 7.94
CA GLU A 2 1.71 -6.76 7.67
C GLU A 2 0.99 -5.81 6.70
N VAL A 3 1.16 -4.50 6.88
CA VAL A 3 0.46 -3.45 6.10
C VAL A 3 0.67 -3.63 4.60
N TYR A 4 1.90 -3.90 4.15
CA TYR A 4 2.19 -4.05 2.72
C TYR A 4 1.49 -5.26 2.09
N LYS A 5 1.23 -6.32 2.87
CA LYS A 5 0.48 -7.50 2.39
C LYS A 5 -0.98 -7.13 2.16
N LYS A 6 -1.58 -6.35 3.06
CA LYS A 6 -2.97 -5.88 2.91
C LYS A 6 -3.12 -4.95 1.71
N VAL A 7 -2.18 -4.04 1.52
CA VAL A 7 -2.16 -3.15 0.35
C VAL A 7 -2.08 -3.98 -0.94
N ARG A 8 -1.21 -5.00 -0.96
CA ARG A 8 -1.08 -5.89 -2.11
C ARG A 8 -2.38 -6.64 -2.41
N GLU A 9 -2.98 -7.29 -1.41
CA GLU A 9 -4.25 -8.00 -1.57
C GLU A 9 -5.35 -7.06 -2.05
N TYR A 10 -5.47 -5.88 -1.45
CA TYR A 10 -6.45 -4.88 -1.86
C TYR A 10 -6.32 -4.50 -3.34
N ILE A 11 -5.09 -4.31 -3.81
CA ILE A 11 -4.81 -4.02 -5.23
C ILE A 11 -5.22 -5.19 -6.12
N GLU A 12 -4.92 -6.42 -5.72
CA GLU A 12 -5.25 -7.64 -6.48
C GLU A 12 -6.77 -7.89 -6.50
N GLU A 13 -7.47 -7.73 -5.38
CA GLU A 13 -8.92 -7.90 -5.26
C GLU A 13 -9.71 -6.86 -6.05
N HIS A 14 -9.24 -5.62 -6.10
CA HIS A 14 -9.90 -4.54 -6.86
C HIS A 14 -9.49 -4.52 -8.34
N GLY A 15 -8.62 -5.45 -8.78
CA GLY A 15 -8.15 -5.52 -10.17
C GLY A 15 -7.25 -4.35 -10.58
N TYR A 16 -6.66 -3.64 -9.62
CA TYR A 16 -5.74 -2.54 -9.91
C TYR A 16 -4.40 -3.08 -10.40
N LYS A 17 -3.85 -2.45 -11.44
CA LYS A 17 -2.48 -2.74 -11.87
C LYS A 17 -1.51 -2.11 -10.86
N GLN A 18 -0.68 -2.91 -10.19
CA GLN A 18 0.39 -2.44 -9.29
C GLN A 18 1.24 -1.33 -9.92
N LEU A 19 1.52 -1.43 -11.23
CA LEU A 19 2.25 -0.41 -11.97
C LEU A 19 1.53 0.94 -11.99
N ALA A 20 0.21 0.95 -12.17
CA ALA A 20 -0.60 2.16 -12.20
C ALA A 20 -0.66 2.82 -10.82
N VAL A 21 -0.78 2.01 -9.76
CA VAL A 21 -0.75 2.50 -8.37
C VAL A 21 0.60 3.10 -8.03
N ALA A 22 1.70 2.44 -8.42
CA ALA A 22 3.06 2.95 -8.22
C ALA A 22 3.26 4.31 -8.92
N GLN A 23 2.84 4.43 -10.18
CA GLN A 23 2.93 5.69 -10.93
C GLN A 23 2.12 6.80 -10.29
N ARG A 24 0.88 6.51 -9.87
CA ARG A 24 0.01 7.47 -9.16
C ARG A 24 0.58 7.90 -7.81
N ALA A 25 1.23 6.99 -7.10
CA ALA A 25 1.88 7.27 -5.82
C ALA A 25 3.23 8.00 -6.00
N GLY A 26 3.72 8.20 -7.22
CA GLY A 26 5.05 8.77 -7.47
C GLY A 26 6.20 7.85 -7.08
N ILE A 27 5.95 6.54 -6.95
CA ILE A 27 6.92 5.55 -6.51
C ILE A 27 7.42 4.77 -7.73
N SER A 28 8.73 4.56 -7.82
CA SER A 28 9.28 3.76 -8.92
C SER A 28 8.81 2.30 -8.83
N LYS A 29 8.55 1.67 -9.99
CA LYS A 29 8.09 0.27 -10.08
C LYS A 29 8.94 -0.69 -9.25
N VAL A 30 10.26 -0.52 -9.29
CA VAL A 30 11.22 -1.37 -8.57
C VAL A 30 11.05 -1.20 -7.07
N THR A 31 10.95 0.04 -6.59
CA THR A 31 10.74 0.37 -5.18
C THR A 31 9.41 -0.15 -4.67
N PHE A 32 8.34 0.08 -5.43
CA PHE A 32 7.00 -0.40 -5.09
C PHE A 32 6.96 -1.92 -4.98
N ASN A 33 7.54 -2.63 -5.95
CA ASN A 33 7.61 -4.09 -5.93
C ASN A 33 8.46 -4.61 -4.76
N ALA A 34 9.56 -3.92 -4.40
CA ALA A 34 10.35 -4.28 -3.22
C ALA A 34 9.53 -4.15 -1.93
N MET A 35 8.71 -3.09 -1.79
CA MET A 35 7.81 -2.90 -0.65
C MET A 35 6.72 -3.97 -0.59
N MET A 36 6.08 -4.29 -1.71
CA MET A 36 5.02 -5.31 -1.77
C MET A 36 5.51 -6.74 -1.50
N ASN A 37 6.82 -6.98 -1.57
CA ASN A 37 7.45 -8.26 -1.22
C ASN A 37 8.16 -8.22 0.15
N GLY A 38 8.06 -7.14 0.92
CA GLY A 38 8.73 -6.99 2.21
C GLY A 38 10.26 -6.85 2.13
N LYS A 39 10.83 -6.67 0.93
CA LYS A 39 12.27 -6.45 0.72
C LYS A 39 12.70 -5.03 1.09
N ARG A 40 11.75 -4.10 1.19
CA ARG A 40 11.96 -2.71 1.58
C ARG A 40 10.90 -2.32 2.61
N THR A 41 11.32 -1.67 3.68
CA THR A 41 10.42 -1.07 4.65
C THR A 41 9.56 -0.01 3.99
N MET A 42 8.24 -0.13 4.14
CA MET A 42 7.27 0.88 3.74
C MET A 42 7.15 1.90 4.88
N TYR A 43 7.47 3.16 4.61
CA TYR A 43 7.34 4.23 5.60
C TYR A 43 5.94 4.85 5.57
N ALA A 44 5.63 5.68 6.58
CA ALA A 44 4.34 6.37 6.67
C ALA A 44 4.07 7.25 5.44
N ASP A 45 5.08 7.93 4.91
CA ASP A 45 4.98 8.72 3.67
C ASP A 45 4.66 7.86 2.45
N ASP A 46 5.29 6.67 2.33
CA ASP A 46 5.00 5.73 1.25
C ASP A 46 3.54 5.26 1.34
N LEU A 47 3.10 4.86 2.54
CA LEU A 47 1.72 4.44 2.77
C LEU A 47 0.73 5.56 2.46
N ARG A 48 1.03 6.80 2.87
CA ARG A 48 0.21 7.98 2.55
C ARG A 48 0.09 8.19 1.04
N ALA A 49 1.21 8.14 0.31
CA ALA A 49 1.20 8.29 -1.14
C ALA A 49 0.36 7.19 -1.83
N ILE A 50 0.44 5.96 -1.34
CA ILE A 50 -0.35 4.83 -1.84
C ILE A 50 -1.84 4.99 -1.53
N CYS A 51 -2.19 5.40 -0.31
CA CYS A 51 -3.58 5.68 0.08
C CYS A 51 -4.20 6.76 -0.80
N LEU A 52 -3.45 7.83 -1.07
CA LEU A 52 -3.87 8.89 -1.98
C LEU A 52 -4.03 8.39 -3.43
N ALA A 53 -3.11 7.53 -3.90
CA ALA A 53 -3.18 6.94 -5.24
C ALA A 53 -4.37 5.99 -5.45
N LEU A 54 -4.75 5.28 -4.38
CA LEU A 54 -5.91 4.37 -4.34
C LEU A 54 -7.21 5.10 -3.97
N ASN A 55 -7.13 6.34 -3.46
CA ASN A 55 -8.24 7.09 -2.90
C ASN A 55 -8.96 6.33 -1.76
N VAL A 56 -8.17 5.73 -0.87
CA VAL A 56 -8.63 4.87 0.24
C VAL A 56 -8.06 5.37 1.56
N SER A 57 -8.84 5.29 2.64
CA SER A 57 -8.38 5.65 3.98
C SER A 57 -7.32 4.67 4.50
N PRO A 58 -6.29 5.15 5.22
CA PRO A 58 -5.25 4.29 5.80
C PRO A 58 -5.77 3.29 6.85
N GLU A 59 -6.95 3.55 7.42
CA GLU A 59 -7.67 2.65 8.33
C GLU A 59 -8.02 1.29 7.70
N VAL A 60 -8.08 1.22 6.37
CA VAL A 60 -8.28 -0.05 5.66
C VAL A 60 -7.04 -0.96 5.77
N PHE A 61 -5.85 -0.36 5.86
CA PHE A 61 -4.59 -1.10 5.90
C PHE A 61 -4.04 -1.22 7.33
N ILE A 62 -4.34 -0.26 8.20
CA ILE A 62 -3.88 -0.24 9.59
C ILE A 62 -5.02 -0.69 10.49
N GLU A 63 -4.87 -1.85 11.13
CA GLU A 63 -5.77 -2.27 12.21
C GLU A 63 -5.46 -1.44 13.45
N VAL A 64 -6.42 -0.61 13.85
CA VAL A 64 -6.38 0.04 15.16
C VAL A 64 -7.09 -0.90 16.14
N PRO A 65 -6.39 -1.50 17.11
CA PRO A 65 -7.06 -2.30 18.12
C PRO A 65 -8.04 -1.39 18.86
N LYS A 66 -9.34 -1.70 18.77
CA LYS A 66 -10.36 -1.08 19.62
C LYS A 66 -10.18 -1.63 21.03
N ASN A 67 -9.21 -1.09 21.75
CA ASN A 67 -9.21 -1.19 23.21
C ASN A 67 -10.24 -0.18 23.71
N CYS A 68 -11.45 -0.67 23.96
CA CYS A 68 -12.40 -0.04 24.88
C CYS A 68 -11.89 -0.19 26.31
#